data_AF-A0A5N6P160-F1
#
_entry.id   AF-A0A5N6P160-F1
#
_cell.length_a   1.000
_cell.length_b   1.000
_cell.length_c   1.000
_cell.angle_alpha   90.00
_cell.angle_beta   90.00
_cell.angle_gamma   90.00
#
_symmetry.space_group_name_H-M   'P 1'
#
loop_
_entity.id
_entity.type
_entity.pdbx_description
1 polymer ?
#
loop_
_entity_poly.entity_id
_entity_poly.type
_entity_poly.pdbx_seq_one_letter_code
_entity_poly.pdbx_strand_id
1 'polypeptide(L)'
;MGFSSTKDTARMAISEYVMSLQIPLKEIASATNNFADENIIARGSYALVYKGALSDSSGDLISIVARRCVQPTHSYKDPEFETTGGLTHKSDVFSFGVLLFEVLFGTKASVQQGDNWYFAKMARLCYDEKRLDDMIDRDLRKQMDTQSLKLFAETAYFCLKEQRGQRPDMEQIVKKLDNALEIHQSFEDYEKWEPRLPVDYQKIIQMSKTPELYQSIEMRRDLYNMFLKGILLQDGKLWFSIGTNGARNEMISARNFSYRNRSSHKWRSADVSRFPKVAEITDISNLKIQIKMKKQFISPSVNHKVYLIFRVCGPRKSQAKRMYVNLKYKTGNETVHAYFATWREDGWMMIELFQSLNHKDDTDFEVLLESFSRCYCGSSSIYIEGIEFQAIDNVNHEETKGFKEVQKVDLDTEKVKKQHIEEQEMMLSAKKVVYTSSDMMNPDRFDGRISKQHQVYHDSIIFRGAIEFLRHHVFRIRCKIQRQMLSANTKNVCYLVFKLSEKSRGLHGPVIVRDLFHQKETRILYFRSPNPSNIHDSDSIPEKREDGWLEVILWIFNSDYELKSDHLFVNLKLVTYEGTMSGLIVRGIEFRPI
;
A
#
# COMPACT_ATOMS: atom_id res chain seq x y z
N MET A 1 -1.97 -94.31 29.19
CA MET A 1 -2.80 -93.25 29.78
C MET A 1 -2.08 -91.93 29.53
N GLY A 2 -2.58 -91.17 28.57
CA GLY A 2 -1.84 -90.08 27.91
C GLY A 2 -1.91 -88.76 28.69
N PHE A 3 -0.79 -88.03 28.65
CA PHE A 3 -0.65 -86.65 29.07
C PHE A 3 -1.57 -85.75 28.22
N SER A 4 -2.64 -85.23 28.83
CA SER A 4 -3.36 -84.04 28.34
C SER A 4 -2.52 -82.80 28.69
N SER A 5 -2.41 -81.92 27.71
CA SER A 5 -1.36 -80.91 27.53
C SER A 5 -1.60 -79.66 28.38
N THR A 6 -0.54 -79.18 29.03
CA THR A 6 -0.45 -77.89 29.75
C THR A 6 -0.92 -76.67 28.94
N LYS A 7 -1.05 -76.78 27.61
CA LYS A 7 -1.66 -75.73 26.75
C LYS A 7 -3.18 -75.62 26.89
N ASP A 8 -3.88 -76.72 27.20
CA ASP A 8 -5.34 -76.71 27.34
C ASP A 8 -5.76 -76.12 28.69
N THR A 9 -4.98 -76.36 29.74
CA THR A 9 -5.16 -75.74 31.06
C THR A 9 -4.89 -74.24 31.03
N ALA A 10 -3.85 -73.79 30.31
CA ALA A 10 -3.57 -72.37 30.14
C ALA A 10 -4.64 -71.65 29.28
N ARG A 11 -5.19 -72.31 28.26
CA ARG A 11 -6.33 -71.80 27.47
C ARG A 11 -7.62 -71.72 28.28
N MET A 12 -7.91 -72.71 29.12
CA MET A 12 -9.04 -72.66 30.05
C MET A 12 -8.89 -71.54 31.08
N ALA A 13 -7.70 -71.36 31.67
CA ALA A 13 -7.45 -70.30 32.64
C ALA A 13 -7.56 -68.88 32.03
N ILE A 14 -7.08 -68.68 30.80
CA ILE A 14 -7.27 -67.43 30.06
C ILE A 14 -8.76 -67.23 29.71
N SER A 15 -9.48 -68.30 29.34
CA SER A 15 -10.91 -68.23 29.06
C SER A 15 -11.72 -67.85 30.31
N GLU A 16 -11.46 -68.46 31.46
CA GLU A 16 -12.11 -68.11 32.74
C GLU A 16 -11.77 -66.68 33.18
N TYR A 17 -10.52 -66.26 33.02
CA TYR A 17 -10.12 -64.88 33.31
C TYR A 17 -10.80 -63.87 32.38
N VAL A 18 -10.89 -64.16 31.08
CA VAL A 18 -11.60 -63.31 30.11
C VAL A 18 -13.12 -63.29 30.37
N MET A 19 -13.71 -64.42 30.79
CA MET A 19 -15.11 -64.47 31.25
C MET A 19 -15.30 -63.63 32.53
N SER A 20 -14.34 -63.62 33.44
CA SER A 20 -14.40 -62.81 34.68
C SER A 20 -14.28 -61.30 34.43
N LEU A 21 -13.83 -60.89 33.24
CA LEU A 21 -13.73 -59.50 32.80
C LEU A 21 -14.95 -59.04 31.97
N GLN A 22 -15.96 -59.89 31.79
CA GLN A 22 -17.15 -59.53 31.02
C GLN A 22 -18.12 -58.70 31.85
N ILE A 23 -18.17 -57.40 31.56
CA ILE A 23 -19.18 -56.50 32.09
C ILE A 23 -20.49 -56.72 31.29
N PRO A 24 -21.63 -57.04 31.93
CA PRO A 24 -22.90 -57.21 31.24
C PRO A 24 -23.30 -55.97 30.45
N LEU A 25 -23.86 -56.16 29.25
CA LEU A 25 -24.32 -55.06 28.40
C LEU A 25 -25.33 -54.14 29.11
N LYS A 26 -26.16 -54.69 30.00
CA LYS A 26 -27.14 -53.91 30.79
C LYS A 26 -26.44 -52.91 31.72
N GLU A 27 -25.31 -53.30 32.29
CA GLU A 27 -24.51 -52.43 33.17
C GLU A 27 -23.80 -51.35 32.37
N ILE A 28 -23.24 -51.70 31.21
CA ILE A 28 -22.65 -50.73 30.27
C ILE A 28 -23.70 -49.73 29.77
N ALA A 29 -24.91 -50.21 29.44
CA ALA A 29 -26.02 -49.37 29.03
C ALA A 29 -26.42 -48.42 30.16
N SER A 30 -26.60 -48.91 31.39
CA SER A 30 -26.90 -48.06 32.54
C SER A 30 -25.82 -47.01 32.79
N ALA A 31 -24.55 -47.42 32.77
CA ALA A 31 -23.39 -46.55 33.00
C ALA A 31 -23.24 -45.42 31.99
N THR A 32 -23.73 -45.62 30.76
CA THR A 32 -23.67 -44.65 29.66
C THR A 32 -24.97 -43.86 29.47
N ASN A 33 -25.90 -43.94 30.43
CA ASN A 33 -27.26 -43.39 30.32
C ASN A 33 -27.99 -43.90 29.07
N ASN A 34 -28.00 -45.22 28.91
CA ASN A 34 -28.53 -45.95 27.76
C ASN A 34 -27.96 -45.49 26.41
N PHE A 35 -26.64 -45.22 26.37
CA PHE A 35 -25.94 -44.69 25.18
C PHE A 35 -26.52 -43.34 24.70
N ALA A 36 -26.84 -42.42 25.62
CA ALA A 36 -27.32 -41.08 25.29
C ALA A 36 -26.27 -40.27 24.50
N ASP A 37 -26.75 -39.43 23.57
CA ASP A 37 -25.90 -38.65 22.67
C ASP A 37 -24.94 -37.69 23.41
N GLU A 38 -25.38 -37.16 24.55
CA GLU A 38 -24.59 -36.29 25.46
C GLU A 38 -23.35 -36.98 26.06
N ASN A 39 -23.32 -38.32 26.05
CA ASN A 39 -22.20 -39.12 26.53
C ASN A 39 -21.26 -39.58 25.40
N ILE A 40 -21.51 -39.20 24.15
CA ILE A 40 -20.60 -39.51 23.05
C ILE A 40 -19.33 -38.66 23.19
N ILE A 41 -18.18 -39.33 23.25
CA ILE A 41 -16.85 -38.70 23.29
C ILE A 41 -16.09 -38.83 21.97
N ALA A 42 -16.43 -39.80 21.13
CA ALA A 42 -15.89 -39.91 19.77
C ALA A 42 -16.84 -40.65 18.83
N ARG A 43 -16.79 -40.29 17.53
CA ARG A 43 -17.59 -40.92 16.46
C ARG A 43 -16.64 -41.49 15.40
N GLY A 44 -16.66 -42.80 15.21
CA GLY A 44 -15.97 -43.50 14.12
C GLY A 44 -16.96 -44.17 13.16
N SER A 45 -16.48 -44.64 12.01
CA SER A 45 -17.34 -45.31 11.01
C SER A 45 -17.92 -46.64 11.50
N TYR A 46 -17.25 -47.30 12.46
CA TYR A 46 -17.67 -48.60 13.02
C TYR A 46 -18.19 -48.54 14.45
N ALA A 47 -17.93 -47.44 15.16
CA ALA A 47 -18.28 -47.36 16.57
C ALA A 47 -18.53 -45.93 17.05
N LEU A 48 -19.51 -45.80 17.93
CA LEU A 48 -19.69 -44.64 18.78
C LEU A 48 -19.02 -44.94 20.13
N VAL A 49 -18.19 -44.02 20.59
CA VAL A 49 -17.48 -44.12 21.87
C VAL A 49 -18.21 -43.27 22.89
N TYR A 50 -18.61 -43.89 24.00
CA TYR A 50 -19.35 -43.26 25.08
C TYR A 50 -18.51 -43.21 26.35
N LYS A 51 -18.58 -42.10 27.09
CA LYS A 51 -18.17 -42.06 28.49
C LYS A 51 -19.29 -42.64 29.36
N GLY A 52 -18.92 -43.33 30.43
CA GLY A 52 -19.84 -43.78 31.46
C GLY A 52 -19.16 -43.95 32.80
N ALA A 53 -19.93 -44.25 33.84
CA ALA A 53 -19.40 -44.59 35.15
C ALA A 53 -20.05 -45.86 35.68
N LEU A 54 -19.25 -46.82 36.13
CA LEU A 54 -19.69 -48.04 36.80
C LEU A 54 -19.35 -47.97 38.29
N SER A 55 -20.19 -48.55 39.14
CA SER A 55 -19.82 -48.77 40.54
C SER A 55 -19.04 -50.08 40.66
N ASP A 56 -17.91 -50.05 41.36
CA ASP A 56 -17.15 -51.25 41.67
C ASP A 56 -17.73 -52.02 42.86
N SER A 57 -17.07 -53.11 43.25
CA SER A 57 -17.50 -53.95 44.39
C SER A 57 -17.42 -53.25 45.75
N SER A 58 -16.69 -52.13 45.86
CA SER A 58 -16.64 -51.24 47.02
C SER A 58 -17.71 -50.14 47.00
N GLY A 59 -18.39 -49.93 45.87
CA GLY A 59 -19.37 -48.87 45.67
C GLY A 59 -18.78 -47.57 45.11
N ASP A 60 -17.48 -47.54 44.82
CA ASP A 60 -16.81 -46.39 44.23
C ASP A 60 -17.07 -46.32 42.71
N LEU A 61 -17.17 -45.09 42.19
CA LEU A 61 -17.43 -44.86 40.77
C LEU A 61 -16.13 -44.93 39.94
N ILE A 62 -16.08 -45.88 39.02
CA ILE A 62 -15.04 -46.05 38.02
C ILE A 62 -15.50 -45.44 36.69
N SER A 63 -14.71 -44.52 36.15
CA SER A 63 -14.92 -44.02 34.78
C SER A 63 -14.64 -45.12 33.76
N ILE A 64 -15.59 -45.35 32.85
CA ILE A 64 -15.44 -46.30 31.75
C ILE A 64 -15.60 -45.63 30.39
N VAL A 65 -15.00 -46.26 29.39
CA VAL A 65 -15.17 -45.92 27.96
C VAL A 65 -15.80 -47.11 27.26
N ALA A 66 -17.03 -46.95 26.79
CA ALA A 66 -17.76 -47.99 26.08
C ALA A 66 -17.73 -47.72 24.57
N ARG A 67 -17.32 -48.72 23.78
CA ARG A 67 -17.47 -48.70 22.31
C ARG A 67 -18.71 -49.48 21.93
N ARG A 68 -19.69 -48.79 21.34
CA ARG A 68 -20.86 -49.43 20.74
C ARG A 68 -20.63 -49.57 19.24
N CYS A 69 -20.56 -50.82 18.77
CA CYS A 69 -20.48 -51.07 17.34
C CYS A 69 -21.77 -50.58 16.65
N VAL A 70 -21.60 -49.80 15.59
CA VAL A 70 -22.67 -49.38 14.68
C VAL A 70 -22.42 -50.02 13.32
N GLN A 71 -23.48 -50.23 12.53
CA GLN A 71 -23.27 -50.71 11.17
C GLN A 71 -22.64 -49.60 10.33
N PRO A 72 -21.45 -49.84 9.73
CA PRO A 72 -20.81 -48.86 8.87
C PRO A 72 -21.63 -48.66 7.60
N THR A 73 -21.56 -47.46 7.02
CA THR A 73 -21.97 -47.25 5.64
C THR A 73 -21.25 -48.23 4.73
N HIS A 74 -22.00 -48.93 3.88
CA HIS A 74 -21.55 -50.08 3.10
C HIS A 74 -20.22 -49.84 2.35
N SER A 75 -20.03 -48.67 1.72
CA SER A 75 -18.83 -48.34 0.94
C SER A 75 -17.52 -48.21 1.75
N TYR A 76 -17.60 -48.10 3.08
CA TYR A 76 -16.45 -47.84 3.95
C TYR A 76 -16.01 -49.08 4.74
N LYS A 77 -16.68 -50.22 4.55
CA LYS A 77 -16.49 -51.45 5.31
C LYS A 77 -15.14 -52.11 5.01
N ASP A 78 -14.40 -52.43 6.07
CA ASP A 78 -13.11 -53.11 6.05
C ASP A 78 -13.35 -54.57 5.67
N PRO A 79 -12.75 -55.06 4.58
CA PRO A 79 -12.97 -56.43 4.12
C PRO A 79 -12.57 -57.48 5.17
N GLU A 80 -11.54 -57.19 5.98
CA GLU A 80 -11.12 -58.09 7.06
C GLU A 80 -12.09 -58.04 8.25
N PHE A 81 -12.76 -56.91 8.51
CA PHE A 81 -13.82 -56.82 9.52
C PHE A 81 -15.06 -57.62 9.11
N GLU A 82 -15.46 -57.53 7.85
CA GLU A 82 -16.61 -58.27 7.32
C GLU A 82 -16.37 -59.79 7.35
N THR A 83 -15.11 -60.22 7.18
CA THR A 83 -14.73 -61.65 7.23
C THR A 83 -14.54 -62.17 8.66
N THR A 84 -13.94 -61.37 9.56
CA THR A 84 -13.51 -61.85 10.90
C THR A 84 -14.43 -61.42 12.04
N GLY A 85 -15.29 -60.41 11.84
CA GLY A 85 -16.10 -59.78 12.88
C GLY A 85 -15.32 -58.95 13.91
N GLY A 86 -13.98 -58.99 13.89
CA GLY A 86 -13.12 -58.30 14.85
C GLY A 86 -12.83 -56.86 14.42
N LEU A 87 -13.31 -55.88 15.17
CA LEU A 87 -13.03 -54.45 14.92
C LEU A 87 -11.66 -54.04 15.48
N THR A 88 -10.87 -53.31 14.69
CA THR A 88 -9.59 -52.74 15.12
C THR A 88 -9.43 -51.31 14.64
N HIS A 89 -8.45 -50.57 15.18
CA HIS A 89 -8.12 -49.24 14.66
C HIS A 89 -7.70 -49.26 13.18
N LYS A 90 -7.25 -50.41 12.64
CA LYS A 90 -6.94 -50.59 11.22
C LYS A 90 -8.19 -50.64 10.34
N SER A 91 -9.35 -50.93 10.90
CA SER A 91 -10.63 -50.83 10.20
C SER A 91 -11.00 -49.36 9.98
N ASP A 92 -10.75 -48.49 10.95
CA ASP A 92 -10.90 -47.04 10.80
C ASP A 92 -9.92 -46.48 9.76
N VAL A 93 -8.66 -46.97 9.74
CA VAL A 93 -7.67 -46.61 8.70
C VAL A 93 -8.17 -46.93 7.30
N PHE A 94 -8.83 -48.09 7.11
CA PHE A 94 -9.39 -48.45 5.81
C PHE A 94 -10.51 -47.49 5.40
N SER A 95 -11.47 -47.20 6.30
CA SER A 95 -12.52 -46.22 6.02
C SER A 95 -11.96 -44.84 5.71
N PHE A 96 -10.88 -44.43 6.39
CA PHE A 96 -10.18 -43.18 6.10
C PHE A 96 -9.55 -43.19 4.71
N GLY A 97 -8.95 -44.30 4.28
CA GLY A 97 -8.44 -44.47 2.91
C GLY A 97 -9.52 -44.28 1.84
N VAL A 98 -10.73 -44.81 2.08
CA VAL A 98 -11.88 -44.61 1.18
C VAL A 98 -12.22 -43.12 1.10
N LEU A 99 -12.32 -42.44 2.25
CA LEU A 99 -12.59 -41.01 2.33
C LEU A 99 -11.53 -40.16 1.59
N LEU A 100 -10.24 -40.50 1.73
CA LEU A 100 -9.17 -39.79 1.02
C LEU A 100 -9.32 -39.88 -0.49
N PHE A 101 -9.72 -41.04 -1.03
CA PHE A 101 -10.00 -41.18 -2.45
C PHE A 101 -11.30 -40.51 -2.89
N GLU A 102 -12.34 -40.44 -2.04
CA GLU A 102 -13.52 -39.62 -2.32
C GLU A 102 -13.16 -38.14 -2.47
N VAL A 103 -12.33 -37.63 -1.56
CA VAL A 103 -11.82 -36.25 -1.62
C VAL A 103 -10.99 -36.05 -2.89
N LEU A 104 -10.09 -36.99 -3.21
CA LEU A 104 -9.23 -36.89 -4.39
C LEU A 104 -10.01 -36.90 -5.71
N PHE A 105 -10.99 -37.79 -5.83
CA PHE A 105 -11.80 -37.92 -7.04
C PHE A 105 -12.98 -36.95 -7.09
N GLY A 106 -13.26 -36.22 -5.99
CA GLY A 106 -14.44 -35.35 -5.88
C GLY A 106 -15.77 -36.10 -6.02
N THR A 107 -15.79 -37.41 -5.77
CA THR A 107 -16.96 -38.28 -5.97
C THR A 107 -17.24 -39.11 -4.73
N LYS A 108 -18.53 -39.30 -4.43
CA LYS A 108 -18.96 -40.08 -3.28
C LYS A 108 -18.75 -41.58 -3.53
N ALA A 109 -18.22 -42.28 -2.51
CA ALA A 109 -17.97 -43.70 -2.54
C ALA A 109 -19.28 -44.46 -2.73
N SER A 110 -19.35 -45.22 -3.81
CA SER A 110 -20.53 -45.95 -4.22
C SER A 110 -20.37 -47.45 -4.02
N VAL A 111 -21.49 -48.11 -3.76
CA VAL A 111 -21.63 -49.56 -3.81
C VAL A 111 -22.26 -49.89 -5.15
N GLN A 112 -21.64 -50.78 -5.93
CA GLN A 112 -22.21 -51.29 -7.16
C GLN A 112 -22.54 -52.77 -7.01
N GLN A 113 -23.74 -53.18 -7.42
CA GLN A 113 -24.17 -54.59 -7.45
C GLN A 113 -24.02 -55.33 -6.10
N GLY A 114 -24.10 -54.60 -4.98
CA GLY A 114 -23.92 -55.17 -3.64
C GLY A 114 -22.46 -55.40 -3.21
N ASP A 115 -21.46 -55.01 -4.02
CA ASP A 115 -20.05 -55.06 -3.63
C ASP A 115 -19.68 -53.82 -2.79
N ASN A 116 -19.68 -54.02 -1.47
CA ASN A 116 -19.30 -53.02 -0.47
C ASN A 116 -17.90 -52.42 -0.71
N TRP A 117 -17.04 -53.14 -1.43
CA TRP A 117 -15.64 -52.76 -1.66
C TRP A 117 -15.38 -52.27 -3.09
N TYR A 118 -16.41 -52.14 -3.91
CA TYR A 118 -16.28 -51.73 -5.32
C TYR A 118 -15.42 -50.46 -5.47
N PHE A 119 -15.76 -49.40 -4.73
CA PHE A 119 -15.02 -48.14 -4.80
C PHE A 119 -13.56 -48.29 -4.37
N ALA A 120 -13.29 -49.01 -3.27
CA ALA A 120 -11.93 -49.23 -2.79
C ALA A 120 -11.09 -50.07 -3.78
N LYS A 121 -11.68 -51.11 -4.39
CA LYS A 121 -11.03 -51.90 -5.44
C LYS A 121 -10.70 -51.05 -6.66
N MET A 122 -11.68 -50.25 -7.11
CA MET A 122 -11.52 -49.33 -8.23
C MET A 122 -10.39 -48.31 -7.95
N ALA A 123 -10.40 -47.67 -6.79
CA ALA A 123 -9.38 -46.69 -6.41
C ALA A 123 -7.96 -47.30 -6.39
N ARG A 124 -7.80 -48.52 -5.86
CA ARG A 124 -6.51 -49.24 -5.88
C ARG A 124 -6.06 -49.57 -7.29
N LEU A 125 -6.98 -50.09 -8.13
CA LEU A 125 -6.68 -50.40 -9.53
C LEU A 125 -6.23 -49.14 -10.28
N CYS A 126 -6.92 -48.02 -10.11
CA CYS A 126 -6.53 -46.74 -10.69
C CYS A 126 -5.13 -46.29 -10.23
N TYR A 127 -4.78 -46.49 -8.96
CA TYR A 127 -3.44 -46.20 -8.46
C TYR A 127 -2.39 -47.14 -9.09
N ASP A 128 -2.62 -48.44 -9.06
CA ASP A 128 -1.70 -49.46 -9.58
C ASP A 128 -1.43 -49.30 -11.08
N GLU A 129 -2.48 -48.97 -11.86
CA GLU A 129 -2.39 -48.70 -13.30
C GLU A 129 -1.87 -47.29 -13.64
N LYS A 130 -1.58 -46.45 -12.64
CA LYS A 130 -1.17 -45.04 -12.80
C LYS A 130 -2.19 -44.19 -13.58
N ARG A 131 -3.48 -44.44 -13.34
CA ARG A 131 -4.62 -43.80 -14.00
C ARG A 131 -5.41 -42.88 -13.07
N LEU A 132 -4.77 -42.35 -12.03
CA LEU A 132 -5.40 -41.40 -11.10
C LEU A 132 -5.88 -40.14 -11.81
N ASP A 133 -5.09 -39.62 -12.75
CA ASP A 133 -5.41 -38.40 -13.49
C ASP A 133 -6.69 -38.55 -14.35
N ASP A 134 -7.08 -39.77 -14.74
CA ASP A 134 -8.34 -40.05 -15.45
C ASP A 134 -9.57 -39.83 -14.57
N MET A 135 -9.41 -40.00 -13.26
CA MET A 135 -10.49 -39.99 -12.26
C MET A 135 -10.62 -38.66 -11.53
N ILE A 136 -9.56 -37.85 -11.51
CA ILE A 136 -9.54 -36.54 -10.87
C ILE A 136 -10.13 -35.51 -11.84
N ASP A 137 -11.01 -34.65 -11.35
CA ASP A 137 -11.53 -33.54 -12.15
C ASP A 137 -10.39 -32.70 -12.77
N ARG A 138 -10.54 -32.34 -14.04
CA ARG A 138 -9.48 -31.68 -14.82
C ARG A 138 -9.07 -30.34 -14.20
N ASP A 139 -10.01 -29.55 -13.71
CA ASP A 139 -9.72 -28.23 -13.17
C ASP A 139 -9.15 -28.32 -11.76
N LEU A 140 -9.55 -29.34 -10.98
CA LEU A 140 -8.91 -29.69 -9.73
C LEU A 140 -7.45 -30.14 -9.96
N ARG A 141 -7.20 -31.01 -10.94
CA ARG A 141 -5.88 -31.57 -11.24
C ARG A 141 -4.84 -30.51 -11.62
N LYS A 142 -5.26 -29.46 -12.34
CA LYS A 142 -4.39 -28.33 -12.73
C LYS A 142 -3.86 -27.54 -11.53
N GLN A 143 -4.56 -27.57 -10.41
CA GLN A 143 -4.19 -26.83 -9.20
C GLN A 143 -3.23 -27.64 -8.32
N MET A 144 -3.08 -28.94 -8.56
CA MET A 144 -2.33 -29.85 -7.68
C MET A 144 -0.85 -29.96 -8.07
N ASP A 145 0.03 -29.86 -7.08
CA ASP A 145 1.43 -30.26 -7.23
C ASP A 145 1.53 -31.78 -7.45
N THR A 146 2.39 -32.20 -8.37
CA THR A 146 2.50 -33.62 -8.76
C THR A 146 3.12 -34.49 -7.66
N GLN A 147 4.09 -33.95 -6.90
CA GLN A 147 4.75 -34.69 -5.83
C GLN A 147 3.87 -34.80 -4.58
N SER A 148 3.17 -33.71 -4.22
CA SER A 148 2.14 -33.71 -3.18
C SER A 148 1.03 -34.70 -3.51
N LEU A 149 0.47 -34.65 -4.72
CA LEU A 149 -0.54 -35.59 -5.19
C LEU A 149 -0.07 -37.04 -5.08
N LYS A 150 1.16 -37.32 -5.53
CA LYS A 150 1.74 -38.65 -5.42
C LYS A 150 1.79 -39.14 -3.97
N LEU A 151 2.29 -38.31 -3.05
CA LEU A 151 2.42 -38.67 -1.63
C LEU A 151 1.05 -38.85 -0.97
N PHE A 152 0.09 -37.99 -1.29
CA PHE A 152 -1.30 -38.11 -0.84
C PHE A 152 -1.94 -39.42 -1.32
N ALA A 153 -1.87 -39.69 -2.62
CA ALA A 153 -2.48 -40.87 -3.23
C ALA A 153 -1.82 -42.17 -2.77
N GLU A 154 -0.49 -42.19 -2.61
CA GLU A 154 0.25 -43.33 -2.06
C GLU A 154 -0.20 -43.62 -0.62
N THR A 155 -0.34 -42.58 0.19
CA THR A 155 -0.82 -42.72 1.58
C THR A 155 -2.23 -43.30 1.61
N ALA A 156 -3.15 -42.77 0.81
CA ALA A 156 -4.51 -43.29 0.68
C ALA A 156 -4.55 -44.75 0.20
N TYR A 157 -3.70 -45.09 -0.78
CA TYR A 157 -3.58 -46.44 -1.32
C TYR A 157 -3.15 -47.46 -0.26
N PHE A 158 -2.15 -47.13 0.56
CA PHE A 158 -1.71 -48.03 1.63
C PHE A 158 -2.77 -48.22 2.74
N CYS A 159 -3.63 -47.23 2.99
CA CYS A 159 -4.78 -47.39 3.88
C CYS A 159 -5.78 -48.44 3.38
N LEU A 160 -5.89 -48.63 2.06
CA LEU A 160 -6.82 -49.57 1.41
C LEU A 160 -6.27 -50.99 1.22
N LYS A 161 -5.08 -51.31 1.75
CA LYS A 161 -4.52 -52.67 1.66
C LYS A 161 -5.45 -53.67 2.35
N GLU A 162 -5.62 -54.85 1.75
CA GLU A 162 -6.55 -55.86 2.28
C GLU A 162 -6.08 -56.38 3.64
N GLN A 163 -4.80 -56.70 3.75
CA GLN A 163 -4.20 -57.15 5.00
C GLN A 163 -4.00 -55.97 5.95
N ARG A 164 -4.59 -56.03 7.15
CA ARG A 164 -4.43 -54.99 8.19
C ARG A 164 -2.97 -54.66 8.53
N GLY A 165 -2.07 -55.65 8.51
CA GLY A 165 -0.65 -55.48 8.80
C GLY A 165 0.12 -54.67 7.76
N GLN A 166 -0.42 -54.48 6.56
CA GLN A 166 0.17 -53.65 5.50
C GLN A 166 -0.32 -52.20 5.55
N ARG A 167 -1.37 -51.91 6.33
CA ARG A 167 -1.91 -50.57 6.48
C ARG A 167 -1.02 -49.78 7.45
N PRO A 168 -0.73 -48.50 7.18
CA PRO A 168 0.06 -47.66 8.08
C PRO A 168 -0.71 -47.35 9.36
N ASP A 169 0.01 -46.89 10.38
CA ASP A 169 -0.62 -46.33 11.59
C ASP A 169 -1.08 -44.89 11.34
N MET A 170 -2.10 -44.43 12.07
CA MET A 170 -2.63 -43.07 11.91
C MET A 170 -1.57 -41.98 12.10
N GLU A 171 -0.59 -42.19 13.00
CA GLU A 171 0.54 -41.27 13.17
C GLU A 171 1.39 -41.14 11.90
N GLN A 172 1.68 -42.27 11.24
CA GLN A 172 2.42 -42.28 9.98
C GLN A 172 1.62 -41.64 8.83
N ILE A 173 0.30 -41.85 8.82
CA ILE A 173 -0.60 -41.23 7.84
C ILE A 173 -0.57 -39.71 8.00
N VAL A 174 -0.76 -39.19 9.21
CA VAL A 174 -0.72 -37.74 9.49
C VAL A 174 0.61 -37.15 9.04
N LYS A 175 1.74 -37.74 9.43
CA LYS A 175 3.07 -37.27 9.02
C LYS A 175 3.25 -37.20 7.50
N LYS A 176 2.73 -38.20 6.76
CA LYS A 176 2.81 -38.19 5.29
C LYS A 176 1.90 -37.15 4.66
N LEU A 177 0.70 -36.95 5.20
CA LEU A 177 -0.23 -35.93 4.71
C LEU A 177 0.26 -34.51 5.02
N ASP A 178 0.87 -34.28 6.18
CA ASP A 178 1.49 -33.00 6.54
C ASP A 178 2.63 -32.66 5.56
N ASN A 179 3.50 -33.62 5.26
CA ASN A 179 4.55 -33.44 4.24
C ASN A 179 3.96 -33.17 2.85
N ALA A 180 2.89 -33.87 2.45
CA ALA A 180 2.21 -33.60 1.19
C ALA A 180 1.64 -32.16 1.15
N LEU A 181 1.10 -31.68 2.26
CA LEU A 181 0.60 -30.32 2.41
C LEU A 181 1.74 -29.29 2.29
N GLU A 182 2.85 -29.50 2.99
CA GLU A 182 4.04 -28.61 2.93
C GLU A 182 4.58 -28.48 1.49
N ILE A 183 4.70 -29.61 0.78
CA ILE A 183 5.12 -29.63 -0.63
C ILE A 183 4.15 -28.81 -1.49
N HIS A 184 2.85 -28.99 -1.29
CA HIS A 184 1.85 -28.27 -2.08
C HIS A 184 1.86 -26.75 -1.80
N GLN A 185 2.00 -26.36 -0.53
CA GLN A 185 2.11 -24.95 -0.15
C GLN A 185 3.33 -24.28 -0.76
N SER A 186 4.47 -24.98 -0.81
CA SER A 186 5.68 -24.49 -1.48
C SER A 186 5.46 -24.31 -2.99
N PHE A 187 4.77 -25.24 -3.65
CA PHE A 187 4.39 -25.13 -5.06
C PHE A 187 3.48 -23.92 -5.32
N GLU A 188 2.41 -23.75 -4.53
CA GLU A 188 1.50 -22.61 -4.67
C GLU A 188 2.21 -21.27 -4.46
N ASP A 189 3.11 -21.22 -3.47
CA ASP A 189 3.94 -20.06 -3.21
C ASP A 189 4.86 -19.73 -4.39
N TYR A 190 5.53 -20.74 -4.95
CA TYR A 190 6.39 -20.56 -6.12
C TYR A 190 5.60 -20.06 -7.34
N GLU A 191 4.53 -20.75 -7.74
CA GLU A 191 3.70 -20.37 -8.91
C GLU A 191 3.17 -18.93 -8.80
N LYS A 192 2.79 -18.53 -7.59
CA LYS A 192 2.19 -17.20 -7.35
C LYS A 192 3.22 -16.08 -7.26
N TRP A 193 4.35 -16.32 -6.59
CA TRP A 193 5.26 -15.26 -6.19
C TRP A 193 6.55 -15.21 -7.01
N GLU A 194 7.03 -16.32 -7.56
CA GLU A 194 8.21 -16.32 -8.45
C GLU A 194 8.04 -15.32 -9.61
N PRO A 195 6.89 -15.28 -10.34
CA PRO A 195 6.72 -14.34 -11.46
C PRO A 195 6.65 -12.87 -11.03
N ARG A 196 6.43 -12.59 -9.74
CA ARG A 196 6.38 -11.23 -9.17
C ARG A 196 7.74 -10.73 -8.72
N LEU A 197 8.74 -11.60 -8.60
CA LEU A 197 10.10 -11.21 -8.28
C LEU A 197 10.80 -10.60 -9.51
N PRO A 198 11.76 -9.68 -9.31
CA PRO A 198 12.60 -9.21 -10.40
C PRO A 198 13.33 -10.38 -11.09
N VAL A 199 13.35 -10.42 -12.43
CA VAL A 199 13.96 -11.53 -13.19
C VAL A 199 15.42 -11.84 -12.79
N ASP A 200 16.16 -10.84 -12.33
CA ASP A 200 17.55 -10.90 -11.86
C ASP A 200 17.67 -10.91 -10.32
N TYR A 201 16.63 -11.30 -9.58
CA TYR A 201 16.63 -11.26 -8.11
C TYR A 201 17.79 -12.01 -7.48
N GLN A 202 18.27 -13.10 -8.10
CA GLN A 202 19.42 -13.85 -7.62
C GLN A 202 20.71 -13.01 -7.66
N LYS A 203 20.92 -12.21 -8.71
CA LYS A 203 22.03 -11.24 -8.76
C LYS A 203 21.86 -10.15 -7.72
N ILE A 204 20.63 -9.66 -7.53
CA ILE A 204 20.33 -8.65 -6.50
C ILE A 204 20.69 -9.18 -5.10
N ILE A 205 20.33 -10.43 -4.79
CA ILE A 205 20.69 -11.10 -3.53
C ILE A 205 22.20 -11.21 -3.35
N GLN A 206 22.93 -11.61 -4.40
CA GLN A 206 24.40 -11.70 -4.37
C GLN A 206 25.06 -10.35 -4.11
N MET A 207 24.44 -9.25 -4.55
CA MET A 207 24.92 -7.88 -4.30
C MET A 207 24.54 -7.33 -2.93
N SER A 208 23.71 -8.07 -2.18
CA SER A 208 23.28 -7.65 -0.85
C SER A 208 24.42 -7.75 0.17
N LYS A 209 24.28 -7.03 1.28
CA LYS A 209 25.25 -7.09 2.38
C LYS A 209 25.28 -8.45 3.10
N THR A 210 24.19 -9.22 3.01
CA THR A 210 24.01 -10.52 3.70
C THR A 210 23.33 -11.53 2.78
N PRO A 211 24.00 -12.00 1.70
CA PRO A 211 23.38 -12.89 0.71
C PRO A 211 22.83 -14.17 1.32
N GLU A 212 23.50 -14.71 2.35
CA GLU A 212 23.16 -15.98 3.00
C GLU A 212 21.76 -15.91 3.63
N LEU A 213 21.39 -14.76 4.21
CA LEU A 213 20.08 -14.54 4.82
C LEU A 213 18.94 -14.65 3.80
N TYR A 214 19.15 -14.15 2.59
CA TYR A 214 18.13 -14.15 1.55
C TYR A 214 18.11 -15.47 0.77
N GLN A 215 19.25 -16.13 0.64
CA GLN A 215 19.35 -17.46 0.01
C GLN A 215 18.70 -18.55 0.87
N SER A 216 18.66 -18.39 2.19
CA SER A 216 17.99 -19.33 3.09
C SER A 216 16.47 -19.17 3.15
N ILE A 217 15.88 -18.19 2.45
CA ILE A 217 14.43 -18.00 2.43
C ILE A 217 13.80 -19.07 1.55
N GLU A 218 13.01 -19.95 2.15
CA GLU A 218 12.31 -21.04 1.46
C GLU A 218 11.11 -20.53 0.66
N MET A 219 10.31 -19.62 1.23
CA MET A 219 9.09 -19.09 0.61
C MET A 219 9.36 -17.83 -0.22
N ARG A 220 9.01 -17.87 -1.51
CA ARG A 220 9.06 -16.75 -2.46
C ARG A 220 8.22 -15.56 -2.01
N ARG A 221 7.08 -15.78 -1.35
CA ARG A 221 6.31 -14.68 -0.72
C ARG A 221 7.16 -13.87 0.26
N ASP A 222 7.97 -14.54 1.07
CA ASP A 222 8.79 -13.86 2.08
C ASP A 222 9.93 -13.10 1.43
N LEU A 223 10.54 -13.67 0.38
CA LEU A 223 11.52 -12.96 -0.43
C LEU A 223 10.92 -11.72 -1.10
N TYR A 224 9.71 -11.83 -1.65
CA TYR A 224 8.97 -10.71 -2.23
C TYR A 224 8.67 -9.62 -1.19
N ASN A 225 8.17 -10.00 0.00
CA ASN A 225 7.92 -9.09 1.11
C ASN A 225 9.21 -8.38 1.57
N MET A 226 10.34 -9.09 1.54
CA MET A 226 11.64 -8.50 1.83
C MET A 226 12.03 -7.43 0.82
N PHE A 227 11.82 -7.67 -0.49
CA PHE A 227 12.07 -6.65 -1.50
C PHE A 227 11.08 -5.47 -1.42
N LEU A 228 9.82 -5.70 -1.02
CA LEU A 228 8.87 -4.59 -0.76
C LEU A 228 9.37 -3.67 0.35
N LYS A 229 9.85 -4.26 1.46
CA LYS A 229 10.45 -3.50 2.57
C LYS A 229 11.75 -2.82 2.14
N GLY A 230 12.53 -3.52 1.34
CA GLY A 230 13.81 -3.09 0.80
C GLY A 230 15.00 -3.71 1.52
N ILE A 231 16.12 -3.75 0.81
CA ILE A 231 17.37 -4.38 1.23
C ILE A 231 18.58 -3.51 0.90
N LEU A 232 19.64 -3.66 1.69
CA LEU A 232 20.91 -2.96 1.46
C LEU A 232 21.80 -3.74 0.49
N LEU A 233 22.21 -3.05 -0.57
CA LEU A 233 23.15 -3.52 -1.58
C LEU A 233 24.47 -2.74 -1.52
N GLN A 234 25.51 -3.27 -2.17
CA GLN A 234 26.81 -2.61 -2.37
C GLN A 234 27.41 -2.08 -1.05
N ASP A 235 27.56 -2.97 -0.05
CA ASP A 235 28.06 -2.65 1.29
C ASP A 235 27.25 -1.57 2.04
N GLY A 236 25.95 -1.48 1.73
CA GLY A 236 25.02 -0.53 2.34
C GLY A 236 25.11 0.89 1.79
N LYS A 237 25.60 1.04 0.55
CA LYS A 237 25.59 2.30 -0.20
C LYS A 237 24.31 2.52 -0.99
N LEU A 238 23.60 1.44 -1.30
CA LEU A 238 22.38 1.43 -2.09
C LEU A 238 21.29 0.69 -1.31
N TRP A 239 20.09 1.21 -1.33
CA TRP A 239 18.89 0.59 -0.80
C TRP A 239 17.98 0.25 -1.99
N PHE A 240 17.74 -1.03 -2.21
CA PHE A 240 16.90 -1.53 -3.29
C PHE A 240 15.54 -1.93 -2.73
N SER A 241 14.46 -1.58 -3.42
CA SER A 241 13.12 -2.06 -3.10
C SER A 241 12.27 -2.19 -4.36
N ILE A 242 11.14 -2.88 -4.26
CA ILE A 242 10.15 -2.97 -5.33
C ILE A 242 8.83 -2.33 -4.91
N GLY A 243 8.12 -1.73 -5.86
CA GLY A 243 6.74 -1.29 -5.70
C GLY A 243 5.77 -2.47 -5.69
N THR A 244 4.52 -2.22 -5.33
CA THR A 244 3.43 -3.22 -5.35
C THR A 244 3.16 -3.76 -6.76
N ASN A 245 3.49 -2.99 -7.79
CA ASN A 245 3.44 -3.38 -9.19
C ASN A 245 4.72 -4.09 -9.70
N GLY A 246 5.70 -4.33 -8.83
CA GLY A 246 7.00 -4.94 -9.18
C GLY A 246 8.01 -3.96 -9.81
N ALA A 247 7.68 -2.68 -9.94
CA ALA A 247 8.62 -1.68 -10.44
C ALA A 247 9.75 -1.45 -9.44
N ARG A 248 10.97 -1.23 -9.95
CA ARG A 248 12.17 -1.10 -9.10
C ARG A 248 12.31 0.33 -8.59
N ASN A 249 12.56 0.42 -7.29
CA ASN A 249 12.91 1.65 -6.59
C ASN A 249 14.32 1.53 -6.04
N GLU A 250 15.05 2.64 -6.10
CA GLU A 250 16.40 2.72 -5.58
C GLU A 250 16.53 3.93 -4.68
N MET A 251 17.22 3.78 -3.57
CA MET A 251 17.66 4.92 -2.79
C MET A 251 19.17 4.84 -2.58
N ILE A 252 19.85 5.94 -2.82
CA ILE A 252 21.30 6.02 -2.71
C ILE A 252 21.67 6.80 -1.48
N SER A 253 22.55 6.21 -0.69
CA SER A 253 23.03 6.80 0.55
C SER A 253 23.71 8.15 0.29
N ALA A 254 23.48 9.09 1.21
CA ALA A 254 24.20 10.35 1.24
C ALA A 254 25.73 10.19 1.32
N ARG A 255 26.23 9.00 1.71
CA ARG A 255 27.66 8.65 1.70
C ARG A 255 28.28 8.58 0.31
N ASN A 256 27.47 8.42 -0.73
CA ASN A 256 27.94 8.39 -2.11
C ASN A 256 27.99 9.79 -2.74
N PHE A 257 27.61 10.84 -2.01
CA PHE A 257 27.60 12.20 -2.53
C PHE A 257 28.97 12.89 -2.40
N SER A 258 29.21 13.87 -3.26
CA SER A 258 30.41 14.71 -3.21
C SER A 258 30.11 16.03 -2.49
N TYR A 259 30.75 16.23 -1.35
CA TYR A 259 30.58 17.42 -0.52
C TYR A 259 31.70 18.43 -0.82
N ARG A 260 31.38 19.52 -1.54
CA ARG A 260 32.38 20.56 -1.85
C ARG A 260 32.70 21.44 -0.64
N ASN A 261 31.80 21.49 0.34
CA ASN A 261 31.99 22.21 1.59
C ASN A 261 32.51 21.22 2.67
N ARG A 262 33.84 21.14 2.85
CA ARG A 262 34.48 20.10 3.68
C ARG A 262 34.15 20.18 5.18
N SER A 263 33.66 21.32 5.68
CA SER A 263 33.43 21.55 7.12
C SER A 263 31.97 21.51 7.56
N SER A 264 31.01 21.36 6.64
CA SER A 264 29.57 21.51 6.98
C SER A 264 28.82 20.22 7.33
N HIS A 265 29.43 19.05 7.14
CA HIS A 265 28.75 17.76 7.33
C HIS A 265 29.41 16.86 8.39
N LYS A 266 28.60 16.14 9.17
CA LYS A 266 29.02 15.11 10.12
C LYS A 266 28.26 13.82 9.85
N TRP A 267 28.90 12.66 10.03
CA TRP A 267 28.23 11.38 9.90
C TRP A 267 27.58 10.96 11.21
N ARG A 268 26.26 10.76 11.21
CA ARG A 268 25.49 10.34 12.38
C ARG A 268 24.69 9.09 12.09
N SER A 269 24.42 8.31 13.12
CA SER A 269 23.35 7.32 13.07
C SER A 269 22.05 8.05 13.40
N ALA A 270 20.99 7.73 12.67
CA ALA A 270 19.68 8.33 12.83
C ALA A 270 18.64 7.23 13.01
N ASP A 271 17.76 7.40 13.99
CA ASP A 271 16.68 6.45 14.24
C ASP A 271 15.82 6.28 12.99
N VAL A 272 15.42 5.03 12.73
CA VAL A 272 14.55 4.64 11.61
C VAL A 272 15.17 4.91 10.22
N SER A 273 16.47 5.18 10.14
CA SER A 273 17.15 5.31 8.84
C SER A 273 17.35 3.94 8.17
N ARG A 274 17.18 3.91 6.85
CA ARG A 274 17.52 2.78 5.98
C ARG A 274 19.03 2.56 5.85
N PHE A 275 19.83 3.60 6.11
CA PHE A 275 21.29 3.51 6.07
C PHE A 275 21.92 3.58 7.47
N PRO A 276 23.04 2.87 7.71
CA PRO A 276 23.71 2.90 9.01
C PRO A 276 24.18 4.29 9.45
N LYS A 277 24.51 5.17 8.48
CA LYS A 277 24.90 6.56 8.73
C LYS A 277 24.30 7.50 7.69
N VAL A 278 23.89 8.67 8.16
CA VAL A 278 23.35 9.79 7.39
C VAL A 278 24.23 11.03 7.53
N ALA A 279 24.11 11.97 6.61
CA ALA A 279 24.86 13.23 6.66
C ALA A 279 24.09 14.29 7.46
N GLU A 280 24.62 14.69 8.60
CA GLU A 280 24.16 15.86 9.36
C GLU A 280 24.78 17.13 8.79
N ILE A 281 23.99 18.00 8.18
CA ILE A 281 24.44 19.29 7.63
C ILE A 281 24.02 20.42 8.56
N THR A 282 24.99 21.18 9.06
CA THR A 282 24.71 22.31 9.96
C THR A 282 24.39 23.60 9.20
N ASP A 283 25.14 23.89 8.14
CA ASP A 283 24.87 25.07 7.31
C ASP A 283 23.99 24.72 6.11
N ILE A 284 22.69 24.77 6.33
CA ILE A 284 21.68 24.46 5.32
C ILE A 284 21.64 25.49 4.18
N SER A 285 22.20 26.69 4.38
CA SER A 285 22.20 27.76 3.37
C SER A 285 23.30 27.61 2.33
N ASN A 286 24.25 26.68 2.54
CA ASN A 286 25.37 26.45 1.65
C ASN A 286 25.74 24.95 1.63
N LEU A 287 24.84 24.15 1.07
CA LEU A 287 24.97 22.70 0.97
C LEU A 287 26.14 22.31 0.07
N LYS A 288 26.11 22.78 -1.19
CA LYS A 288 27.07 22.44 -2.26
C LYS A 288 27.37 20.93 -2.33
N ILE A 289 26.30 20.14 -2.30
CA ILE A 289 26.34 18.69 -2.38
C ILE A 289 26.09 18.30 -3.83
N GLN A 290 27.09 17.71 -4.46
CA GLN A 290 27.04 17.23 -5.82
C GLN A 290 26.76 15.73 -5.83
N ILE A 291 25.79 15.32 -6.63
CA ILE A 291 25.31 13.95 -6.69
C ILE A 291 25.45 13.51 -8.15
N LYS A 292 26.30 12.51 -8.40
CA LYS A 292 26.66 11.99 -9.72
C LYS A 292 26.50 10.49 -9.77
N MET A 293 25.68 9.98 -10.69
CA MET A 293 25.21 8.61 -10.59
C MET A 293 24.87 7.93 -11.91
N LYS A 294 25.19 6.63 -11.97
CA LYS A 294 24.74 5.71 -13.02
C LYS A 294 23.42 5.05 -12.63
N LYS A 295 22.48 4.96 -13.57
CA LYS A 295 21.14 4.36 -13.37
C LYS A 295 21.22 2.83 -13.48
N GLN A 296 21.73 2.13 -12.45
CA GLN A 296 22.10 0.71 -12.56
C GLN A 296 20.93 -0.28 -12.37
N PHE A 297 19.94 -0.02 -11.50
CA PHE A 297 18.84 -0.95 -11.20
C PHE A 297 17.46 -0.34 -11.52
N ILE A 298 17.42 0.80 -12.20
CA ILE A 298 16.21 1.50 -12.58
C ILE A 298 15.58 0.72 -13.73
N SER A 299 14.31 0.33 -13.59
CA SER A 299 13.60 -0.41 -14.64
C SER A 299 13.65 0.35 -15.98
N PRO A 300 14.20 -0.24 -17.05
CA PRO A 300 14.20 0.38 -18.37
C PRO A 300 12.76 0.65 -18.82
N SER A 301 12.47 1.85 -19.34
CA SER A 301 11.14 2.26 -19.82
C SER A 301 10.10 2.63 -18.75
N VAL A 302 10.48 2.68 -17.48
CA VAL A 302 9.63 3.23 -16.40
C VAL A 302 10.07 4.65 -16.09
N ASN A 303 9.11 5.57 -15.90
CA ASN A 303 9.40 6.92 -15.43
C ASN A 303 9.59 6.91 -13.91
N HIS A 304 10.54 7.69 -13.42
CA HIS A 304 10.83 7.77 -11.99
C HIS A 304 10.71 9.20 -11.50
N LYS A 305 10.10 9.36 -10.32
CA LYS A 305 10.25 10.58 -9.53
C LYS A 305 11.51 10.48 -8.70
N VAL A 306 12.26 11.56 -8.69
CA VAL A 306 13.49 11.67 -7.89
C VAL A 306 13.21 12.52 -6.67
N TYR A 307 13.47 11.98 -5.50
CA TYR A 307 13.24 12.62 -4.21
C TYR A 307 14.54 12.77 -3.44
N LEU A 308 14.73 13.93 -2.80
CA LEU A 308 15.69 14.06 -1.71
C LEU A 308 15.01 13.65 -0.40
N ILE A 309 15.59 12.70 0.31
CA ILE A 309 15.10 12.25 1.61
C ILE A 309 15.94 12.87 2.72
N PHE A 310 15.27 13.63 3.58
CA PHE A 310 15.92 14.41 4.63
C PHE A 310 15.04 14.55 5.86
N ARG A 311 15.64 14.93 6.99
CA ARG A 311 14.95 15.20 8.25
C ARG A 311 15.56 16.43 8.87
N VAL A 312 14.75 17.32 9.44
CA VAL A 312 15.29 18.51 10.12
C VAL A 312 15.44 18.24 11.61
N CYS A 313 16.57 18.63 12.18
CA CYS A 313 16.89 18.40 13.57
C CYS A 313 16.09 19.36 14.48
N GLY A 314 15.51 18.83 15.54
CA GLY A 314 14.76 19.60 16.54
C GLY A 314 13.25 19.38 16.50
N PRO A 315 12.54 19.72 17.59
CA PRO A 315 11.12 19.47 17.72
C PRO A 315 10.33 20.35 16.75
N ARG A 316 9.58 19.73 15.83
CA ARG A 316 8.62 20.43 14.98
C ARG A 316 7.21 20.31 15.56
N LYS A 317 6.51 21.44 15.61
CA LYS A 317 5.14 21.54 16.16
C LYS A 317 4.03 21.30 15.13
N SER A 318 4.38 21.04 13.86
CA SER A 318 3.41 20.92 12.77
C SER A 318 3.56 19.60 12.03
N GLN A 319 2.49 18.82 12.02
CA GLN A 319 2.31 17.63 11.18
C GLN A 319 1.51 17.97 9.90
N ALA A 320 1.56 19.23 9.45
CA ALA A 320 0.91 19.62 8.21
C ALA A 320 1.34 18.67 7.07
N LYS A 321 0.37 18.23 6.27
CA LYS A 321 0.58 17.28 5.16
C LYS A 321 1.72 17.71 4.22
N ARG A 322 1.91 19.01 4.04
CA ARG A 322 3.00 19.63 3.27
C ARG A 322 3.73 20.67 4.12
N MET A 323 5.05 20.69 3.98
CA MET A 323 5.93 21.64 4.64
C MET A 323 6.69 22.46 3.61
N TYR A 324 6.61 23.79 3.72
CA TYR A 324 7.45 24.65 2.91
C TYR A 324 8.91 24.59 3.38
N VAL A 325 9.84 24.43 2.44
CA VAL A 325 11.28 24.30 2.73
C VAL A 325 12.17 25.08 1.77
N ASN A 326 11.71 25.34 0.54
CA ASN A 326 12.47 26.00 -0.52
C ASN A 326 13.91 25.48 -0.68
N LEU A 327 14.04 24.32 -1.33
CA LEU A 327 15.31 23.76 -1.75
C LEU A 327 15.70 24.34 -3.11
N LYS A 328 16.84 25.04 -3.14
CA LYS A 328 17.50 25.48 -4.36
C LYS A 328 18.52 24.44 -4.82
N TYR A 329 18.43 24.01 -6.07
CA TYR A 329 19.34 23.04 -6.67
C TYR A 329 19.57 23.36 -8.15
N LYS A 330 20.60 22.75 -8.73
CA LYS A 330 20.88 22.84 -10.16
C LYS A 330 20.80 21.48 -10.82
N THR A 331 20.19 21.48 -12.00
CA THR A 331 20.16 20.37 -12.95
C THR A 331 20.70 20.90 -14.27
N GLY A 332 21.79 20.31 -14.76
CA GLY A 332 22.58 20.90 -15.84
C GLY A 332 23.00 22.35 -15.53
N ASN A 333 22.63 23.29 -16.41
CA ASN A 333 22.91 24.72 -16.25
C ASN A 333 21.77 25.51 -15.60
N GLU A 334 20.63 24.87 -15.34
CA GLU A 334 19.44 25.54 -14.82
C GLU A 334 19.41 25.50 -13.30
N THR A 335 18.96 26.61 -12.72
CA THR A 335 18.72 26.71 -11.28
C THR A 335 17.23 26.56 -11.03
N VAL A 336 16.86 25.58 -10.23
CA VAL A 336 15.48 25.21 -9.94
C VAL A 336 15.24 25.27 -8.43
N HIS A 337 13.97 25.49 -8.08
CA HIS A 337 13.50 25.51 -6.71
C HIS A 337 12.46 24.41 -6.52
N ALA A 338 12.55 23.67 -5.42
CA ALA A 338 11.50 22.79 -4.94
C ALA A 338 10.96 23.37 -3.63
N TYR A 339 9.67 23.70 -3.59
CA TYR A 339 9.13 24.52 -2.49
C TYR A 339 8.60 23.70 -1.32
N PHE A 340 8.00 22.54 -1.58
CA PHE A 340 7.26 21.77 -0.59
C PHE A 340 7.83 20.36 -0.43
N ALA A 341 7.98 19.95 0.84
CA ALA A 341 8.29 18.58 1.22
C ALA A 341 7.06 17.93 1.87
N THR A 342 6.93 16.62 1.73
CA THR A 342 5.90 15.80 2.37
C THR A 342 6.52 14.89 3.43
N TRP A 343 5.74 14.56 4.45
CA TRP A 343 6.14 13.58 5.47
C TRP A 343 5.92 12.17 4.95
N ARG A 344 6.85 11.29 5.28
CA ARG A 344 6.76 9.84 5.13
C ARG A 344 6.26 9.22 6.44
N GLU A 345 5.78 7.99 6.36
CA GLU A 345 5.34 7.21 7.53
C GLU A 345 6.50 6.93 8.51
N ASP A 346 7.72 6.82 8.01
CA ASP A 346 8.95 6.62 8.78
C ASP A 346 9.44 7.90 9.51
N GLY A 347 8.74 9.02 9.39
CA GLY A 347 9.09 10.29 10.00
C GLY A 347 10.16 11.09 9.26
N TRP A 348 10.66 10.61 8.12
CA TRP A 348 11.48 11.40 7.21
C TRP A 348 10.63 12.30 6.30
N MET A 349 11.26 13.31 5.72
CA MET A 349 10.65 14.15 4.69
C MET A 349 11.20 13.77 3.32
N MET A 350 10.36 13.90 2.30
CA MET A 350 10.74 13.78 0.91
C MET A 350 10.36 15.04 0.15
N ILE A 351 11.25 15.51 -0.71
CA ILE A 351 11.00 16.63 -1.62
C ILE A 351 11.30 16.21 -3.06
N GLU A 352 10.33 16.39 -3.94
CA GLU A 352 10.45 16.07 -5.37
C GLU A 352 11.47 17.03 -6.00
N LEU A 353 12.50 16.48 -6.63
CA LEU A 353 13.49 17.25 -7.36
C LEU A 353 13.08 17.35 -8.83
N PHE A 354 12.79 16.23 -9.47
CA PHE A 354 12.28 16.22 -10.85
C PHE A 354 11.77 14.83 -11.20
N GLN A 355 11.09 14.76 -12.34
CA GLN A 355 10.69 13.53 -12.99
C GLN A 355 11.72 13.16 -14.05
N SER A 356 12.36 12.01 -13.89
CA SER A 356 13.26 11.45 -14.91
C SER A 356 12.40 10.74 -15.95
N LEU A 357 12.24 11.37 -17.12
CA LEU A 357 11.78 10.68 -18.32
C LEU A 357 12.88 9.74 -18.79
N ASN A 358 12.57 8.46 -18.90
CA ASN A 358 13.53 7.43 -19.29
C ASN A 358 13.73 7.47 -20.81
N HIS A 359 14.35 8.54 -21.33
CA HIS A 359 14.90 8.53 -22.68
C HIS A 359 16.17 7.70 -22.69
N LYS A 360 16.38 6.92 -23.76
CA LYS A 360 17.44 5.92 -23.98
C LYS A 360 18.89 6.44 -23.85
N ASP A 361 19.09 7.67 -23.40
CA ASP A 361 20.41 8.23 -23.18
C ASP A 361 20.96 7.76 -21.84
N ASP A 362 22.09 7.05 -21.92
CA ASP A 362 22.97 6.60 -20.83
C ASP A 362 23.64 7.79 -20.10
N THR A 363 22.88 8.86 -19.87
CA THR A 363 23.33 10.08 -19.24
C THR A 363 23.34 9.88 -17.72
N ASP A 364 24.53 10.05 -17.14
CA ASP A 364 24.73 10.09 -15.71
C ASP A 364 23.78 11.15 -15.08
N PHE A 365 23.09 10.76 -14.01
CA PHE A 365 22.32 11.68 -13.20
C PHE A 365 23.28 12.64 -12.51
N GLU A 366 23.10 13.95 -12.71
CA GLU A 366 23.87 14.99 -12.03
C GLU A 366 22.95 16.08 -11.43
N VAL A 367 23.03 16.25 -10.11
CA VAL A 367 22.36 17.32 -9.38
C VAL A 367 23.34 17.99 -8.41
N LEU A 368 23.25 19.32 -8.32
CA LEU A 368 23.93 20.09 -7.28
C LEU A 368 22.90 20.73 -6.35
N LEU A 369 22.83 20.25 -5.10
CA LEU A 369 22.04 20.90 -4.05
C LEU A 369 22.79 22.16 -3.58
N GLU A 370 22.14 23.32 -3.67
CA GLU A 370 22.76 24.60 -3.31
C GLU A 370 22.42 25.02 -1.88
N SER A 371 21.14 25.08 -1.53
CA SER A 371 20.69 25.64 -0.25
C SER A 371 19.25 25.28 0.07
N PHE A 372 18.94 25.03 1.33
CA PHE A 372 17.59 25.20 1.87
C PHE A 372 17.42 26.62 2.40
N SER A 373 16.18 27.11 2.38
CA SER A 373 15.88 28.36 3.06
C SER A 373 15.78 28.22 4.57
N ARG A 374 16.31 29.22 5.26
CA ARG A 374 16.22 29.36 6.73
C ARG A 374 14.87 29.86 7.22
N CYS A 375 14.02 30.43 6.34
CA CYS A 375 12.73 30.98 6.76
C CYS A 375 11.81 29.93 7.42
N TYR A 376 11.90 28.67 6.97
CA TYR A 376 11.13 27.56 7.54
C TYR A 376 11.97 26.46 8.18
N CYS A 377 13.16 26.16 7.63
CA CYS A 377 14.04 25.16 8.23
C CYS A 377 14.76 25.67 9.50
N GLY A 378 14.72 26.99 9.75
CA GLY A 378 15.37 27.63 10.89
C GLY A 378 16.90 27.60 10.78
N SER A 379 17.56 27.61 11.93
CA SER A 379 19.01 27.44 12.07
C SER A 379 19.40 26.00 12.43
N SER A 380 18.43 25.09 12.48
CA SER A 380 18.66 23.68 12.80
C SER A 380 19.48 22.99 11.73
N SER A 381 20.31 22.03 12.15
CA SER A 381 20.93 21.08 11.22
C SER A 381 19.87 20.21 10.55
N ILE A 382 20.20 19.62 9.42
CA ILE A 382 19.37 18.62 8.74
C ILE A 382 20.14 17.32 8.60
N TYR A 383 19.46 16.20 8.71
CA TYR A 383 19.95 14.92 8.24
C TYR A 383 19.55 14.72 6.80
N ILE A 384 20.49 14.34 5.95
CA ILE A 384 20.24 13.87 4.59
C ILE A 384 20.50 12.36 4.59
N GLU A 385 19.46 11.59 4.28
CA GLU A 385 19.55 10.14 4.19
C GLU A 385 20.08 9.72 2.83
N GLY A 386 19.53 10.30 1.77
CA GLY A 386 19.87 9.93 0.40
C GLY A 386 18.94 10.52 -0.66
N ILE A 387 19.12 10.07 -1.90
CA ILE A 387 18.22 10.33 -3.02
C ILE A 387 17.49 9.05 -3.38
N GLU A 388 16.18 9.13 -3.49
CA GLU A 388 15.30 8.03 -3.85
C GLU A 388 14.72 8.22 -5.25
N PHE A 389 14.84 7.19 -6.08
CA PHE A 389 14.20 7.03 -7.37
C PHE A 389 13.00 6.12 -7.16
N GLN A 390 11.81 6.70 -7.24
CA GLN A 390 10.56 5.99 -7.08
C GLN A 390 9.88 5.86 -8.45
N ALA A 391 9.57 4.63 -8.85
CA ALA A 391 8.83 4.35 -10.07
C ALA A 391 7.44 5.01 -10.03
N ILE A 392 7.02 5.56 -11.17
CA ILE A 392 5.67 6.08 -11.37
C ILE A 392 4.85 4.99 -12.06
N ASP A 393 3.78 4.58 -11.42
CA ASP A 393 2.83 3.63 -12.01
C ASP A 393 2.04 4.34 -13.12
N ASN A 394 2.12 3.85 -14.35
CA ASN A 394 1.26 4.31 -15.44
C ASN A 394 -0.22 3.87 -15.28
N VAL A 395 -0.59 3.27 -14.14
CA VAL A 395 -1.94 2.75 -13.87
C VAL A 395 -2.62 3.61 -12.80
N ASN A 396 -3.13 4.74 -13.29
CA ASN A 396 -4.34 5.47 -12.88
C ASN A 396 -4.14 6.95 -13.27
N HIS A 397 -4.25 7.22 -14.57
CA HIS A 397 -4.75 8.51 -14.99
C HIS A 397 -6.22 8.60 -14.57
N GLU A 398 -6.47 9.06 -13.35
CA GLU A 398 -7.52 10.06 -13.23
C GLU A 398 -7.02 11.29 -13.99
N GLU A 399 -7.43 11.34 -15.27
CA GLU A 399 -7.39 12.48 -16.17
C GLU A 399 -6.20 13.46 -16.02
N THR A 400 -4.99 13.07 -16.44
CA THR A 400 -4.17 14.09 -17.12
C THR A 400 -4.69 14.17 -18.54
N LYS A 401 -5.52 15.20 -18.81
CA LYS A 401 -5.70 15.69 -20.17
C LYS A 401 -4.31 15.91 -20.77
N GLY A 402 -4.06 15.21 -21.87
CA GLY A 402 -2.73 15.01 -22.44
C GLY A 402 -1.97 16.31 -22.71
N PHE A 403 -0.72 16.34 -22.29
CA PHE A 403 0.26 17.24 -22.87
C PHE A 403 0.73 16.64 -24.20
N LYS A 404 0.21 17.16 -25.31
CA LYS A 404 0.88 17.04 -26.60
C LYS A 404 1.94 18.13 -26.71
N GLU A 405 3.13 17.73 -27.15
CA GLU A 405 4.14 18.64 -27.70
C GLU A 405 3.48 19.60 -28.70
N VAL A 406 3.67 20.90 -28.51
CA VAL A 406 3.26 21.90 -29.49
C VAL A 406 4.28 21.90 -30.62
N GLN A 407 4.13 20.98 -31.56
CA GLN A 407 4.49 21.27 -32.94
C GLN A 407 3.41 22.19 -33.50
N LYS A 408 3.84 23.37 -33.99
CA LYS A 408 3.02 24.29 -34.77
C LYS A 408 2.45 23.55 -35.97
N VAL A 409 1.14 23.33 -35.97
CA VAL A 409 0.37 23.02 -37.18
C VAL A 409 -0.90 23.86 -37.11
N ASP A 410 -1.02 24.80 -38.05
CA ASP A 410 -2.25 25.51 -38.38
C ASP A 410 -3.36 24.50 -38.66
N LEU A 411 -4.47 24.58 -37.94
CA LEU A 411 -5.70 23.86 -38.26
C LEU A 411 -6.89 24.68 -37.81
N ASP A 412 -7.82 24.81 -38.75
CA ASP A 412 -8.89 25.79 -38.83
C ASP A 412 -9.80 25.86 -37.60
N THR A 413 -10.06 27.10 -37.20
CA THR A 413 -11.05 27.51 -36.20
C THR A 413 -12.46 27.17 -36.69
N GLU A 414 -12.99 26.01 -36.31
CA GLU A 414 -14.45 25.81 -36.33
C GLU A 414 -15.10 26.61 -35.21
N LYS A 415 -15.88 27.60 -35.65
CA LYS A 415 -16.71 28.49 -34.84
C LYS A 415 -17.73 27.70 -34.04
N VAL A 416 -17.44 27.43 -32.76
CA VAL A 416 -18.49 27.18 -31.77
C VAL A 416 -19.20 28.51 -31.54
N LYS A 417 -20.42 28.64 -32.05
CA LYS A 417 -21.33 29.75 -31.77
C LYS A 417 -21.55 29.84 -30.25
N LYS A 418 -20.89 30.80 -29.60
CA LYS A 418 -21.34 31.33 -28.31
C LYS A 418 -22.71 31.97 -28.54
N GLN A 419 -23.77 31.34 -28.03
CA GLN A 419 -25.02 32.06 -27.78
C GLN A 419 -24.71 33.16 -26.77
N HIS A 420 -24.94 34.41 -27.14
CA HIS A 420 -24.92 35.54 -26.23
C HIS A 420 -25.99 35.34 -25.16
N ILE A 421 -25.57 34.90 -23.99
CA ILE A 421 -26.20 35.27 -22.73
C ILE A 421 -25.35 36.44 -22.22
N GLU A 422 -25.96 37.59 -21.95
CA GLU A 422 -25.30 38.73 -21.30
C GLU A 422 -24.87 38.33 -19.88
N GLU A 423 -23.73 37.67 -19.74
CA GLU A 423 -23.13 37.38 -18.45
C GLU A 423 -22.47 38.66 -17.93
N GLN A 424 -22.97 39.15 -16.80
CA GLN A 424 -22.52 40.36 -16.14
C GLN A 424 -21.11 40.13 -15.52
N GLU A 425 -20.05 40.36 -16.30
CA GLU A 425 -18.68 40.32 -15.78
C GLU A 425 -18.44 41.51 -14.82
N MET A 426 -18.15 41.21 -13.54
CA MET A 426 -17.96 42.24 -12.50
C MET A 426 -16.48 42.36 -12.11
N MET A 427 -15.85 43.48 -12.45
CA MET A 427 -14.48 43.81 -12.03
C MET A 427 -14.43 44.92 -10.96
N LEU A 428 -13.78 44.63 -9.84
CA LEU A 428 -13.49 45.60 -8.77
C LEU A 428 -12.02 46.05 -8.83
N SER A 429 -11.79 47.34 -9.03
CA SER A 429 -10.43 47.93 -9.11
C SER A 429 -9.62 47.75 -7.82
N ALA A 430 -8.32 47.51 -7.97
CA ALA A 430 -7.37 47.33 -6.88
C ALA A 430 -7.41 48.49 -5.87
N LYS A 431 -7.54 49.74 -6.35
CA LYS A 431 -7.68 50.94 -5.50
C LYS A 431 -8.81 50.85 -4.47
N LYS A 432 -9.85 50.05 -4.71
CA LYS A 432 -11.01 49.92 -3.83
C LYS A 432 -10.92 48.74 -2.87
N VAL A 433 -10.14 47.71 -3.21
CA VAL A 433 -10.23 46.40 -2.56
C VAL A 433 -8.90 45.89 -2.00
N VAL A 434 -7.76 46.46 -2.38
CA VAL A 434 -6.43 45.99 -1.97
C VAL A 434 -5.85 46.92 -0.90
N TYR A 435 -5.36 46.33 0.20
CA TYR A 435 -4.85 47.04 1.37
C TYR A 435 -3.52 46.43 1.84
N THR A 436 -2.57 47.24 2.32
CA THR A 436 -1.33 46.77 2.95
C THR A 436 -1.36 46.97 4.47
N SER A 437 -0.38 46.39 5.18
CA SER A 437 -0.27 46.54 6.63
C SER A 437 -0.08 47.99 7.09
N SER A 438 0.46 48.87 6.24
CA SER A 438 0.62 50.31 6.52
C SER A 438 -0.68 51.11 6.39
N ASP A 439 -1.73 50.54 5.79
CA ASP A 439 -3.01 51.23 5.53
C ASP A 439 -4.01 51.09 6.70
N MET A 440 -3.64 50.37 7.77
CA MET A 440 -4.57 50.00 8.84
C MET A 440 -4.47 50.91 10.07
N MET A 441 -5.28 51.97 10.10
CA MET A 441 -5.55 52.76 11.32
C MET A 441 -6.91 52.44 11.98
N ASN A 442 -7.70 51.49 11.48
CA ASN A 442 -8.87 50.98 12.20
C ASN A 442 -9.36 49.62 11.62
N PRO A 443 -9.50 48.53 12.41
CA PRO A 443 -9.89 47.22 11.88
C PRO A 443 -11.36 47.10 11.43
N ASP A 444 -12.24 47.95 11.96
CA ASP A 444 -13.71 47.78 11.88
C ASP A 444 -14.43 48.67 10.85
N ARG A 445 -13.71 49.44 10.05
CA ARG A 445 -14.32 50.27 8.99
C ARG A 445 -13.95 49.73 7.60
N PHE A 446 -14.96 49.30 6.85
CA PHE A 446 -14.86 48.98 5.42
C PHE A 446 -14.65 50.22 4.52
N ASP A 447 -14.52 51.42 5.10
CA ASP A 447 -14.53 52.73 4.42
C ASP A 447 -13.33 53.64 4.79
N GLY A 448 -12.16 53.06 5.08
CA GLY A 448 -10.98 53.80 5.54
C GLY A 448 -10.18 54.51 4.43
N ARG A 449 -9.94 55.83 4.58
CA ARG A 449 -9.06 56.65 3.72
C ARG A 449 -7.59 56.15 3.75
N ILE A 450 -6.95 56.15 2.57
CA ILE A 450 -5.60 55.63 2.29
C ILE A 450 -4.49 56.50 2.89
N SER A 451 -3.46 55.89 3.48
CA SER A 451 -2.17 56.52 3.80
C SER A 451 -1.25 56.49 2.57
N LYS A 452 -0.77 57.66 2.13
CA LYS A 452 -0.16 57.88 0.80
C LYS A 452 1.32 57.46 0.63
N GLN A 453 1.91 56.69 1.54
CA GLN A 453 3.37 56.67 1.62
C GLN A 453 4.12 55.59 0.82
N HIS A 454 3.48 54.54 0.27
CA HIS A 454 4.25 53.41 -0.34
C HIS A 454 3.62 52.70 -1.56
N GLN A 455 2.70 53.34 -2.28
CA GLN A 455 2.08 52.79 -3.50
C GLN A 455 2.29 53.75 -4.68
N VAL A 456 2.71 53.23 -5.84
CA VAL A 456 2.78 54.00 -7.09
C VAL A 456 1.48 53.80 -7.86
N TYR A 457 0.80 54.91 -8.14
CA TYR A 457 -0.43 54.92 -8.93
C TYR A 457 -0.09 55.20 -10.39
N HIS A 458 -0.60 54.35 -11.28
CA HIS A 458 -0.48 54.54 -12.72
C HIS A 458 -1.75 55.22 -13.24
N ASP A 459 -1.62 56.46 -13.77
CA ASP A 459 -2.74 57.25 -14.31
C ASP A 459 -2.83 57.22 -15.85
N SER A 460 -2.01 56.42 -16.52
CA SER A 460 -2.18 56.15 -17.96
C SER A 460 -3.50 55.40 -18.23
N ILE A 461 -4.10 55.63 -19.40
CA ILE A 461 -5.40 55.05 -19.83
C ILE A 461 -5.44 53.51 -19.68
N ILE A 462 -4.28 52.84 -19.80
CA ILE A 462 -4.11 51.39 -19.75
C ILE A 462 -4.11 50.83 -18.30
N PHE A 463 -3.79 51.65 -17.30
CA PHE A 463 -3.56 51.23 -15.91
C PHE A 463 -4.46 51.92 -14.88
N ARG A 464 -5.51 52.63 -15.33
CA ARG A 464 -6.42 53.40 -14.48
C ARG A 464 -7.02 52.51 -13.38
N GLY A 465 -6.59 52.71 -12.13
CA GLY A 465 -7.09 51.95 -10.98
C GLY A 465 -6.22 50.77 -10.52
N ALA A 466 -5.05 50.55 -11.14
CA ALA A 466 -4.08 49.54 -10.70
C ALA A 466 -3.17 50.05 -9.56
N ILE A 467 -2.65 49.13 -8.75
CA ILE A 467 -1.67 49.37 -7.68
C ILE A 467 -0.41 48.56 -7.97
N GLU A 468 0.75 49.21 -7.95
CA GLU A 468 2.05 48.53 -7.99
C GLU A 468 2.64 48.39 -6.58
N PHE A 469 3.01 47.16 -6.22
CA PHE A 469 3.67 46.85 -4.96
C PHE A 469 5.18 47.06 -5.07
N LEU A 470 5.75 47.89 -4.19
CA LEU A 470 7.19 48.11 -4.14
C LEU A 470 7.92 47.06 -3.27
N ARG A 471 7.60 46.94 -1.98
CA ARG A 471 8.25 45.97 -1.06
C ARG A 471 7.29 45.47 0.00
N HIS A 472 6.31 44.66 -0.39
CA HIS A 472 5.33 44.12 0.54
C HIS A 472 5.45 42.59 0.63
N HIS A 473 5.52 42.07 1.86
CA HIS A 473 5.46 40.63 2.14
C HIS A 473 4.01 40.13 2.26
N VAL A 474 3.09 41.05 2.54
CA VAL A 474 1.69 40.78 2.79
C VAL A 474 0.83 41.87 2.17
N PHE A 475 -0.27 41.49 1.55
CA PHE A 475 -1.39 42.39 1.29
C PHE A 475 -2.71 41.68 1.56
N ARG A 476 -3.77 42.48 1.70
CA ARG A 476 -5.13 42.01 1.95
C ARG A 476 -6.04 42.44 0.81
N ILE A 477 -6.99 41.58 0.47
CA ILE A 477 -8.10 41.91 -0.40
C ILE A 477 -9.36 41.93 0.46
N ARG A 478 -10.03 43.07 0.53
CA ARG A 478 -11.29 43.24 1.24
C ARG A 478 -12.33 43.86 0.33
N CYS A 479 -13.47 43.20 0.19
CA CYS A 479 -14.61 43.79 -0.48
C CYS A 479 -15.93 43.23 0.06
N LYS A 480 -17.00 43.96 -0.24
CA LYS A 480 -18.38 43.58 0.04
C LYS A 480 -19.10 43.48 -1.30
N ILE A 481 -19.68 42.32 -1.59
CA ILE A 481 -20.38 42.05 -2.85
C ILE A 481 -21.85 41.86 -2.53
N GLN A 482 -22.73 42.54 -3.26
CA GLN A 482 -24.17 42.36 -3.07
C GLN A 482 -24.63 41.12 -3.82
N ARG A 483 -25.55 40.33 -3.24
CA ARG A 483 -26.07 39.10 -3.85
C ARG A 483 -26.62 39.32 -5.26
N GLN A 484 -27.25 40.46 -5.50
CA GLN A 484 -27.79 40.85 -6.81
C GLN A 484 -26.72 41.03 -7.91
N MET A 485 -25.44 41.05 -7.56
CA MET A 485 -24.32 41.16 -8.51
C MET A 485 -23.73 39.80 -8.90
N LEU A 486 -24.31 38.70 -8.40
CA LEU A 486 -23.87 37.34 -8.65
C LEU A 486 -25.05 36.53 -9.20
N SER A 487 -24.80 35.67 -10.17
CA SER A 487 -25.82 34.75 -10.66
C SER A 487 -26.22 33.77 -9.54
N ALA A 488 -27.53 33.55 -9.39
CA ALA A 488 -28.08 32.64 -8.38
C ALA A 488 -27.78 31.18 -8.75
N ASN A 489 -27.52 30.34 -7.74
CA ASN A 489 -27.24 28.91 -7.88
C ASN A 489 -26.09 28.55 -8.84
N THR A 490 -25.11 29.45 -9.01
CA THR A 490 -23.92 29.20 -9.82
C THR A 490 -22.67 29.11 -8.95
N LYS A 491 -21.74 28.26 -9.39
CA LYS A 491 -20.39 28.28 -8.86
C LYS A 491 -19.69 29.50 -9.43
N ASN A 492 -19.10 30.32 -8.57
CA ASN A 492 -18.43 31.56 -8.97
C ASN A 492 -16.95 31.49 -8.60
N VAL A 493 -16.12 32.16 -9.41
CA VAL A 493 -14.68 32.26 -9.21
C VAL A 493 -14.29 33.72 -9.08
N CYS A 494 -13.48 34.00 -8.07
CA CYS A 494 -12.76 35.24 -7.92
C CYS A 494 -11.38 35.12 -8.55
N TYR A 495 -11.12 35.89 -9.59
CA TYR A 495 -9.81 36.02 -10.22
C TYR A 495 -9.09 37.27 -9.70
N LEU A 496 -7.78 37.17 -9.49
CA LEU A 496 -6.89 38.33 -9.35
C LEU A 496 -6.30 38.68 -10.70
N VAL A 497 -6.49 39.92 -11.15
CA VAL A 497 -5.98 40.39 -12.43
C VAL A 497 -4.76 41.26 -12.20
N PHE A 498 -3.62 40.88 -12.79
CA PHE A 498 -2.33 41.50 -12.50
C PHE A 498 -1.36 41.49 -13.69
N LYS A 499 -0.29 42.29 -13.57
CA LYS A 499 0.88 42.32 -14.45
C LYS A 499 2.13 42.30 -13.59
N LEU A 500 3.23 41.88 -14.20
CA LEU A 500 4.54 41.90 -13.58
C LEU A 500 5.40 42.98 -14.24
N SER A 501 5.95 43.87 -13.43
CA SER A 501 6.98 44.81 -13.85
C SER A 501 8.24 44.06 -14.27
N GLU A 502 8.98 44.58 -15.26
CA GLU A 502 10.28 44.04 -15.70
C GLU A 502 11.28 43.97 -14.55
N LYS A 503 11.17 44.87 -13.58
CA LYS A 503 12.01 44.93 -12.38
C LYS A 503 11.47 44.09 -11.22
N SER A 504 10.45 43.26 -11.45
CA SER A 504 9.84 42.47 -10.39
C SER A 504 10.82 41.50 -9.73
N ARG A 505 10.77 41.42 -8.39
CA ARG A 505 11.64 40.58 -7.56
C ARG A 505 10.81 39.83 -6.54
N GLY A 506 11.21 38.61 -6.21
CA GLY A 506 10.58 37.78 -5.16
C GLY A 506 9.28 37.07 -5.56
N LEU A 507 8.78 37.26 -6.79
CA LEU A 507 7.53 36.65 -7.29
C LEU A 507 7.72 35.27 -7.94
N HIS A 508 8.83 34.60 -7.65
CA HIS A 508 9.12 33.26 -8.18
C HIS A 508 8.55 32.13 -7.31
N GLY A 509 8.29 32.42 -6.04
CA GLY A 509 7.81 31.44 -5.06
C GLY A 509 6.29 31.44 -4.89
N PRO A 510 5.76 30.43 -4.18
CA PRO A 510 4.34 30.33 -3.87
C PRO A 510 3.89 31.46 -2.94
N VAL A 511 2.63 31.85 -3.08
CA VAL A 511 1.96 32.83 -2.22
C VAL A 511 0.76 32.18 -1.57
N ILE A 512 0.69 32.31 -0.25
CA ILE A 512 -0.39 31.78 0.55
C ILE A 512 -1.57 32.74 0.50
N VAL A 513 -2.76 32.23 0.21
CA VAL A 513 -4.03 32.94 0.37
C VAL A 513 -4.77 32.35 1.56
N ARG A 514 -5.07 33.19 2.56
CA ARG A 514 -5.88 32.82 3.72
C ARG A 514 -7.19 33.59 3.73
N ASP A 515 -8.30 32.87 3.82
CA ASP A 515 -9.58 33.48 4.15
C ASP A 515 -9.64 33.76 5.66
N LEU A 516 -9.79 35.04 6.03
CA LEU A 516 -9.86 35.48 7.42
C LEU A 516 -11.27 35.42 8.01
N PHE A 517 -12.33 35.23 7.21
CA PHE A 517 -13.70 35.17 7.70
C PHE A 517 -14.17 33.74 7.95
N HIS A 518 -14.05 32.84 6.97
CA HIS A 518 -14.71 31.52 7.04
C HIS A 518 -13.87 30.43 7.73
N GLN A 519 -12.71 30.76 8.30
CA GLN A 519 -11.75 29.82 8.94
C GLN A 519 -11.48 28.54 8.11
N LYS A 520 -11.62 28.61 6.78
CA LYS A 520 -11.44 27.49 5.84
C LYS A 520 -10.25 27.70 4.91
N GLU A 521 -9.69 26.57 4.49
CA GLU A 521 -8.65 26.30 3.50
C GLU A 521 -7.64 27.41 3.17
N THR A 522 -6.39 27.15 3.54
CA THR A 522 -5.25 27.91 3.02
C THR A 522 -4.96 27.46 1.59
N ARG A 523 -5.07 28.36 0.60
CA ARG A 523 -4.72 28.09 -0.80
C ARG A 523 -3.32 28.59 -1.13
N ILE A 524 -2.72 28.00 -2.17
CA ILE A 524 -1.46 28.45 -2.74
C ILE A 524 -1.72 28.95 -4.16
N LEU A 525 -1.15 30.09 -4.50
CA LEU A 525 -1.12 30.57 -5.87
C LEU A 525 0.29 30.98 -6.28
N TYR A 526 0.48 31.11 -7.58
CA TYR A 526 1.72 31.61 -8.17
C TYR A 526 1.45 32.83 -9.04
N PHE A 527 2.35 33.80 -8.99
CA PHE A 527 2.34 34.96 -9.89
C PHE A 527 3.15 34.72 -11.17
N ARG A 528 4.00 33.69 -11.17
CA ARG A 528 4.73 33.18 -12.34
C ARG A 528 4.48 31.69 -12.41
N SER A 529 4.31 31.14 -13.61
CA SER A 529 4.12 29.69 -13.77
C SER A 529 5.31 28.94 -13.13
N PRO A 530 5.09 28.06 -12.14
CA PRO A 530 6.17 27.36 -11.47
C PRO A 530 6.68 26.20 -12.34
N ASN A 531 7.82 25.61 -11.98
CA ASN A 531 8.26 24.35 -12.58
C ASN A 531 7.18 23.27 -12.35
N PRO A 532 6.90 22.37 -13.32
CA PRO A 532 5.90 21.31 -13.18
C PRO A 532 6.01 20.50 -11.88
N SER A 533 7.23 20.28 -11.36
CA SER A 533 7.47 19.55 -10.11
C SER A 533 6.93 20.25 -8.85
N ASN A 534 6.53 21.52 -8.95
CA ASN A 534 5.93 22.31 -7.87
C ASN A 534 4.42 22.54 -8.06
N ILE A 535 3.81 21.97 -9.10
CA ILE A 535 2.37 22.08 -9.35
C ILE A 535 1.66 20.97 -8.58
N HIS A 536 0.62 21.34 -7.86
CA HIS A 536 -0.22 20.41 -7.12
C HIS A 536 -1.71 20.76 -7.29
N ASP A 537 -2.61 19.82 -7.00
CA ASP A 537 -4.06 19.93 -7.27
C ASP A 537 -4.74 21.17 -6.64
N SER A 538 -4.17 21.72 -5.58
CA SER A 538 -4.68 22.91 -4.87
C SER A 538 -4.14 24.25 -5.40
N ASP A 539 -3.18 24.20 -6.32
CA ASP A 539 -2.35 25.35 -6.64
C ASP A 539 -2.93 26.13 -7.82
N SER A 540 -3.09 27.43 -7.65
CA SER A 540 -3.60 28.30 -8.70
C SER A 540 -2.45 28.90 -9.51
N ILE A 541 -2.38 28.52 -10.80
CA ILE A 541 -1.39 29.05 -11.75
C ILE A 541 -1.96 30.24 -12.54
N PRO A 542 -1.12 31.19 -12.95
CA PRO A 542 -1.58 32.36 -13.68
C PRO A 542 -1.74 32.07 -15.18
N GLU A 543 -2.82 32.58 -15.77
CA GLU A 543 -3.15 32.47 -17.19
C GLU A 543 -3.08 33.84 -17.87
N LYS A 544 -2.75 33.87 -19.16
CA LYS A 544 -2.65 35.11 -19.94
C LYS A 544 -3.98 35.40 -20.63
N ARG A 545 -4.50 36.60 -20.40
CA ARG A 545 -5.71 37.13 -21.04
C ARG A 545 -5.42 37.72 -22.42
N GLU A 546 -6.48 37.87 -23.21
CA GLU A 546 -6.45 38.53 -24.52
C GLU A 546 -6.00 40.00 -24.42
N ASP A 547 -6.36 40.70 -23.34
CA ASP A 547 -5.97 42.09 -23.07
C ASP A 547 -4.51 42.25 -22.56
N GLY A 548 -3.77 41.14 -22.53
CA GLY A 548 -2.37 41.08 -22.11
C GLY A 548 -2.14 41.16 -20.60
N TRP A 549 -3.20 41.20 -19.77
CA TRP A 549 -3.07 40.97 -18.32
C TRP A 549 -2.94 39.48 -18.00
N LEU A 550 -2.43 39.18 -16.82
CA LEU A 550 -2.47 37.85 -16.23
C LEU A 550 -3.65 37.75 -15.27
N GLU A 551 -4.22 36.57 -15.13
CA GLU A 551 -5.22 36.27 -14.12
C GLU A 551 -4.90 34.98 -13.37
N VAL A 552 -5.25 34.92 -12.09
CA VAL A 552 -5.09 33.72 -11.28
C VAL A 552 -6.29 33.56 -10.36
N ILE A 553 -6.72 32.32 -10.15
CA ILE A 553 -7.82 32.02 -9.25
C ILE A 553 -7.40 32.33 -7.80
N LEU A 554 -8.18 33.17 -7.13
CA LEU A 554 -8.04 33.43 -5.69
C LEU A 554 -8.93 32.52 -4.86
N TRP A 555 -10.16 32.36 -5.31
CA TRP A 555 -11.22 31.77 -4.50
C TRP A 555 -12.35 31.27 -5.38
N ILE A 556 -12.98 30.16 -4.98
CA ILE A 556 -14.13 29.56 -5.66
C ILE A 556 -15.19 29.34 -4.61
N PHE A 557 -16.41 29.80 -4.87
CA PHE A 557 -17.52 29.73 -3.92
C PHE A 557 -18.84 29.45 -4.62
N ASN A 558 -19.84 28.98 -3.88
CA ASN A 558 -21.20 28.84 -4.38
C ASN A 558 -22.04 30.01 -3.84
N SER A 559 -22.74 30.71 -4.73
CA SER A 559 -23.51 31.90 -4.38
C SER A 559 -24.61 31.61 -3.35
N ASP A 560 -25.20 30.41 -3.30
CA ASP A 560 -26.32 30.14 -2.38
C ASP A 560 -25.92 29.51 -1.04
N TYR A 561 -24.75 28.86 -0.94
CA TYR A 561 -24.33 28.17 0.29
C TYR A 561 -23.55 29.05 1.27
N GLU A 562 -22.91 30.12 0.79
CA GLU A 562 -22.10 31.02 1.63
C GLU A 562 -22.78 32.34 2.00
N LEU A 563 -23.92 32.68 1.36
CA LEU A 563 -24.68 33.89 1.62
C LEU A 563 -25.75 33.68 2.70
N LYS A 564 -25.38 33.78 3.99
CA LYS A 564 -26.34 33.93 5.10
C LYS A 564 -26.95 35.36 5.19
N SER A 565 -26.45 36.30 4.40
CA SER A 565 -26.88 37.72 4.35
C SER A 565 -26.94 38.21 2.90
N ASP A 566 -27.54 39.38 2.63
CA ASP A 566 -27.60 40.01 1.30
C ASP A 566 -26.23 40.35 0.69
N HIS A 567 -25.15 40.11 1.44
CA HIS A 567 -23.79 40.45 1.07
C HIS A 567 -22.80 39.31 1.30
N LEU A 568 -21.88 39.14 0.35
CA LEU A 568 -20.68 38.33 0.50
C LEU A 568 -19.54 39.23 0.98
N PHE A 569 -18.88 38.84 2.06
CA PHE A 569 -17.69 39.52 2.56
C PHE A 569 -16.44 38.75 2.17
N VAL A 570 -15.60 39.37 1.35
CA VAL A 570 -14.29 38.82 0.98
C VAL A 570 -13.25 39.47 1.88
N ASN A 571 -12.43 38.67 2.56
CA ASN A 571 -11.29 39.15 3.35
C ASN A 571 -10.14 38.16 3.25
N LEU A 572 -9.40 38.27 2.16
CA LEU A 572 -8.28 37.41 1.85
C LEU A 572 -6.98 38.08 2.31
N LYS A 573 -6.10 37.30 2.92
CA LYS A 573 -4.74 37.72 3.25
C LYS A 573 -3.76 36.93 2.38
N LEU A 574 -3.04 37.65 1.52
CA LEU A 574 -1.99 37.10 0.68
C LEU A 574 -0.65 37.30 1.35
N VAL A 575 0.12 36.23 1.52
CA VAL A 575 1.40 36.22 2.25
C VAL A 575 2.43 35.47 1.43
N THR A 576 3.57 36.09 1.12
CA THR A 576 4.71 35.36 0.54
C THR A 576 5.37 34.51 1.61
N TYR A 577 5.82 33.32 1.22
CA TYR A 577 6.69 32.53 2.09
C TYR A 577 8.04 33.22 2.31
N GLU A 578 8.59 33.82 1.25
CA GLU A 578 9.92 34.44 1.24
C GLU A 578 9.97 35.63 0.29
N GLY A 579 10.86 36.59 0.59
CA GLY A 579 11.04 37.79 -0.21
C GLY A 579 9.78 38.68 -0.25
N THR A 580 9.83 39.72 -1.06
CA THR A 580 8.75 40.70 -1.23
C THR A 580 8.02 40.51 -2.56
N MET A 581 6.76 40.93 -2.67
CA MET A 581 6.00 41.00 -3.92
C MET A 581 6.34 42.27 -4.72
N SER A 582 7.62 42.57 -4.89
CA SER A 582 8.08 43.79 -5.57
C SER A 582 7.79 43.71 -7.07
N GLY A 583 7.20 44.75 -7.62
CA GLY A 583 6.86 44.85 -9.04
C GLY A 583 5.59 44.08 -9.44
N LEU A 584 4.79 43.63 -8.47
CA LEU A 584 3.45 43.12 -8.75
C LEU A 584 2.51 44.31 -9.00
N ILE A 585 1.87 44.35 -10.16
CA ILE A 585 0.90 45.39 -10.54
C ILE A 585 -0.48 44.76 -10.56
N VAL A 586 -1.33 45.06 -9.58
CA VAL A 586 -2.68 44.50 -9.48
C VAL A 586 -3.68 45.49 -10.08
N ARG A 587 -4.48 45.05 -11.06
CA ARG A 587 -5.58 45.84 -11.63
C ARG A 587 -6.82 45.77 -10.76
N GLY A 588 -7.11 44.60 -10.21
CA GLY A 588 -8.31 44.35 -9.42
C GLY A 588 -8.63 42.88 -9.26
N ILE A 589 -9.84 42.61 -8.77
CA ILE A 589 -10.43 41.28 -8.73
C ILE A 589 -11.66 41.22 -9.63
N GLU A 590 -11.91 40.05 -10.19
CA GLU A 590 -12.99 39.82 -11.15
C GLU A 590 -13.77 38.57 -10.77
N PHE A 591 -15.10 38.64 -10.84
CA PHE A 591 -15.98 37.53 -10.51
C PHE A 591 -16.63 36.99 -11.77
N ARG A 592 -16.49 35.68 -12.01
CA ARG A 592 -17.10 34.99 -13.15
C ARG A 592 -17.80 33.70 -12.70
N PRO A 593 -18.98 33.36 -13.27
CA PRO A 593 -19.61 32.06 -13.07
C PRO A 593 -18.81 30.95 -13.81
N ILE A 594 -18.91 29.70 -13.33
CA ILE A 594 -18.45 28.47 -14.01
C ILE A 594 -19.54 27.43 -14.07
#